data_AF-A0A3Q7NTK3-F1
#
_entry.id   AF-A0A3Q7NTK3-F1
#
_cell.length_a   1.000
_cell.length_b   1.000
_cell.length_c   1.000
_cell.angle_alpha   90.00
_cell.angle_beta   90.00
_cell.angle_gamma   90.00
#
_symmetry.space_group_name_H-M   'P 1'
#
loop_
_entity.id
_entity.type
_entity.pdbx_description
1 polymer ?
#
loop_
_entity_poly.entity_id
_entity_poly.type
_entity_poly.pdbx_seq_one_letter_code
_entity_poly.pdbx_strand_id
1 'polypeptide(L)'
;MDKSLLLLLLLAVFPFVFFQGVGPATLCMVCNNFKRGHCLRGKGNCTMEQGPGCRTRDFFIFTERDGWRYNHTELDCSDHCLPVSFHLGAMKISTFCCKGRDFCNRYQGKGQEWKPR
;
A
#
# COMPACT_ATOMS: atom_id res chain seq x y z
N MET A 1 -10.74 -43.23 -28.63
CA MET A 1 -10.61 -42.94 -27.18
C MET A 1 -10.36 -41.44 -27.04
N ASP A 2 -11.19 -40.61 -27.69
CA ASP A 2 -10.73 -39.28 -28.14
C ASP A 2 -11.64 -38.12 -27.75
N LYS A 3 -12.91 -38.38 -27.49
CA LYS A 3 -13.90 -37.30 -27.27
C LYS A 3 -14.04 -36.94 -25.79
N SER A 4 -13.94 -37.95 -24.92
CA SER A 4 -14.00 -37.79 -23.45
C SER A 4 -12.73 -37.15 -22.88
N LEU A 5 -11.55 -37.52 -23.40
CA LEU A 5 -10.27 -36.91 -22.99
C LEU A 5 -10.19 -35.43 -23.40
N LEU A 6 -10.66 -35.10 -24.61
CA LEU A 6 -10.75 -33.72 -25.11
C LEU A 6 -11.70 -32.85 -24.26
N LEU A 7 -12.83 -33.42 -23.83
CA LEU A 7 -13.80 -32.74 -22.97
C LEU A 7 -13.22 -32.45 -21.57
N LEU A 8 -12.49 -33.40 -20.99
CA LEU A 8 -11.78 -33.22 -19.71
C LEU A 8 -10.69 -32.15 -19.81
N LEU A 9 -9.95 -32.09 -20.91
CA LEU A 9 -8.95 -31.05 -21.17
C LEU A 9 -9.61 -29.66 -21.29
N LEU A 10 -10.73 -29.55 -21.99
CA LEU A 10 -11.47 -28.29 -22.11
C LEU A 10 -12.03 -27.82 -20.76
N LEU A 11 -12.58 -28.74 -19.95
CA LEU A 11 -13.10 -28.43 -18.61
C LEU A 11 -11.99 -28.05 -17.62
N ALA A 12 -10.77 -28.59 -17.78
CA ALA A 12 -9.63 -28.26 -16.92
C ALA A 12 -8.94 -26.93 -17.32
N VAL A 13 -8.91 -26.61 -18.61
CA VAL A 13 -8.26 -25.38 -19.11
C VAL A 13 -9.15 -24.15 -18.92
N PHE A 14 -10.48 -24.26 -19.10
CA PHE A 14 -11.40 -23.13 -18.99
C PHE A 14 -11.32 -22.35 -17.66
N PRO A 15 -11.37 -22.97 -16.45
CA PRO A 15 -11.33 -22.22 -15.20
C PRO A 15 -9.97 -21.55 -14.92
N PHE A 16 -8.88 -22.08 -15.49
CA PHE A 16 -7.54 -21.50 -15.31
C PHE A 16 -7.36 -20.18 -16.05
N VAL A 17 -8.09 -19.94 -17.15
CA VAL A 17 -7.95 -18.70 -17.93
C VAL A 17 -8.77 -17.53 -17.35
N PHE A 18 -9.87 -17.82 -16.64
CA PHE A 18 -10.77 -16.76 -16.13
C PHE A 18 -10.39 -16.18 -14.77
N PHE A 19 -9.54 -16.86 -13.97
CA PHE A 19 -9.22 -16.44 -12.60
C PHE A 19 -7.84 -15.77 -12.41
N GLN A 20 -7.11 -15.46 -13.48
CA GLN A 20 -5.72 -14.97 -13.34
C GLN A 20 -5.56 -13.49 -12.93
N GLY A 21 -6.63 -12.74 -12.65
CA GLY A 21 -6.55 -11.29 -12.48
C GLY A 21 -7.05 -10.70 -11.17
N VAL A 22 -7.88 -11.41 -10.41
CA VAL A 22 -8.59 -10.82 -9.25
C VAL A 22 -7.88 -11.24 -7.97
N GLY A 23 -6.91 -10.44 -7.53
CA GLY A 23 -6.42 -10.54 -6.17
C GLY A 23 -7.56 -10.28 -5.17
N PRO A 24 -7.52 -10.85 -3.96
CA PRO A 24 -8.55 -10.57 -2.96
C PRO A 24 -8.63 -9.07 -2.70
N ALA A 25 -9.86 -8.54 -2.70
CA ALA A 25 -10.13 -7.16 -2.36
C ALA A 25 -9.46 -6.83 -1.02
N THR A 26 -8.65 -5.78 -0.97
CA THR A 26 -7.92 -5.39 0.23
C THR A 26 -8.54 -4.14 0.82
N LEU A 27 -8.99 -4.20 2.08
CA LEU A 27 -9.45 -3.01 2.80
C LEU A 27 -8.24 -2.22 3.31
N CYS A 28 -8.20 -0.92 3.08
CA CYS A 28 -7.11 -0.03 3.49
C CYS A 28 -7.62 1.04 4.44
N MET A 29 -6.74 1.52 5.31
CA MET A 29 -7.02 2.70 6.13
C MET A 29 -6.80 3.97 5.29
N VAL A 30 -7.69 4.94 5.41
CA VAL A 30 -7.53 6.30 4.86
C VAL A 30 -7.26 7.26 6.00
N CYS A 31 -6.22 8.07 5.86
CA CYS A 31 -5.89 9.14 6.79
C CYS A 31 -4.99 10.20 6.12
N ASN A 32 -5.41 11.46 6.16
CA ASN A 32 -4.65 12.58 5.59
C ASN A 32 -3.61 13.16 6.56
N ASN A 33 -3.66 12.79 7.83
CA ASN A 33 -2.69 13.20 8.83
C ASN A 33 -2.63 12.16 9.95
N PHE A 34 -1.77 11.16 9.77
CA PHE A 34 -1.51 10.13 10.75
C PHE A 34 -0.24 10.49 11.53
N LYS A 35 -0.32 10.50 12.87
CA LYS A 35 0.81 10.74 13.77
C LYS A 35 0.69 9.87 15.01
N ARG A 36 1.82 9.29 15.45
CA ARG A 36 1.93 8.56 16.72
C ARG A 36 0.84 7.48 16.92
N GLY A 37 0.46 6.79 15.84
CA GLY A 37 -0.56 5.72 15.91
C GLY A 37 -2.02 6.19 15.76
N HIS A 38 -2.26 7.50 15.64
CA HIS A 38 -3.60 8.07 15.53
C HIS A 38 -3.81 8.83 14.23
N CYS A 39 -5.02 8.74 13.67
CA CYS A 39 -5.44 9.59 12.57
C CYS A 39 -6.03 10.89 13.12
N LEU A 40 -5.37 12.02 12.85
CA LEU A 40 -5.79 13.34 13.31
C LEU A 40 -6.76 14.01 12.33
N ARG A 41 -6.72 13.65 11.04
CA ARG A 41 -7.58 14.23 10.00
C ARG A 41 -7.85 13.25 8.85
N GLY A 42 -9.08 13.24 8.35
CA GLY A 42 -9.46 12.49 7.15
C GLY A 42 -9.53 10.98 7.38
N LYS A 43 -9.97 10.55 8.57
CA LYS A 43 -10.11 9.13 8.90
C LYS A 43 -11.21 8.50 8.03
N GLY A 44 -10.90 7.40 7.38
CA GLY A 44 -11.85 6.60 6.61
C GLY A 44 -11.25 5.25 6.25
N ASN A 45 -11.95 4.52 5.39
CA ASN A 45 -11.48 3.28 4.80
C ASN A 45 -11.74 3.34 3.29
N CYS A 46 -10.98 2.56 2.53
CA CYS A 46 -11.21 2.34 1.10
C CYS A 46 -10.92 0.88 0.77
N THR A 47 -11.56 0.34 -0.27
CA THR A 47 -11.38 -1.04 -0.71
C THR A 47 -10.70 -1.04 -2.07
N MET A 48 -9.65 -1.86 -2.22
CA MET A 48 -8.92 -1.97 -3.47
C MET A 48 -9.16 -3.36 -4.08
N GLU A 49 -10.00 -3.40 -5.13
CA GLU A 49 -10.36 -4.63 -5.85
C GLU A 49 -9.40 -4.92 -7.00
N GLN A 50 -8.97 -3.88 -7.72
CA GLN A 50 -8.09 -3.99 -8.89
C GLN A 50 -7.11 -2.81 -8.88
N GLY A 51 -5.86 -3.05 -8.47
CA GLY A 51 -4.85 -1.98 -8.40
C GLY A 51 -3.67 -2.31 -7.48
N PRO A 52 -2.66 -1.42 -7.41
CA PRO A 52 -1.50 -1.53 -6.54
C PRO A 52 -1.83 -1.10 -5.10
N GLY A 53 -2.87 -1.71 -4.52
CA GLY A 53 -3.04 -1.87 -3.07
C GLY A 53 -3.13 -0.61 -2.21
N CYS A 54 -2.85 -0.82 -0.92
CA CYS A 54 -2.84 0.23 0.09
C CYS A 54 -1.48 0.94 0.08
N ARG A 55 -1.51 2.26 0.20
CA ARG A 55 -0.32 3.12 0.21
C ARG A 55 -0.13 3.80 1.57
N THR A 56 1.14 3.96 1.93
CA THR A 56 1.64 4.72 3.07
C THR A 56 2.66 5.73 2.56
N ARG A 57 2.47 7.01 2.84
CA ARG A 57 3.43 8.08 2.48
C ARG A 57 3.91 8.79 3.73
N ASP A 58 5.20 8.65 4.03
CA ASP A 58 5.85 9.37 5.12
C ASP A 58 6.46 10.67 4.61
N PHE A 59 6.11 11.78 5.24
CA PHE A 59 6.62 13.10 4.93
C PHE A 59 7.63 13.53 6.00
N PHE A 60 8.81 13.92 5.55
CA PHE A 60 9.87 14.48 6.38
C PHE A 60 10.19 15.89 5.90
N ILE A 61 10.49 16.78 6.84
CA ILE A 61 10.90 18.16 6.58
C ILE A 61 12.33 18.33 7.06
N PHE A 62 13.17 18.91 6.21
CA PHE A 62 14.51 19.35 6.56
C PHE A 62 14.45 20.74 7.20
N THR A 63 15.20 20.91 8.27
CA THR A 63 15.50 22.22 8.85
C THR A 63 16.99 22.29 9.11
N GLU A 64 17.61 23.46 8.95
CA GLU A 64 19.05 23.63 9.18
C GLU A 64 19.45 23.27 10.62
N ARG A 65 18.57 23.54 11.59
CA ARG A 65 18.80 23.24 13.00
C ARG A 65 18.79 21.74 13.30
N ASP A 66 17.81 21.03 12.76
CA ASP A 66 17.46 19.69 13.24
C ASP A 66 17.62 18.58 12.20
N GLY A 67 18.08 18.93 10.99
CA GLY A 67 18.14 18.02 9.86
C GLY A 67 16.75 17.52 9.44
N TRP A 68 16.69 16.27 8.99
CA TRP A 68 15.44 15.62 8.57
C TRP A 68 14.60 15.20 9.77
N ARG A 69 13.39 15.77 9.89
CA ARG A 69 12.41 15.38 10.89
C ARG A 69 11.15 14.82 10.27
N TYR A 70 10.63 13.77 10.90
CA TYR A 70 9.31 13.25 10.56
C TYR A 70 8.26 14.33 10.80
N ASN A 71 7.41 14.57 9.80
CA ASN A 71 6.27 15.46 9.91
C ASN A 71 4.99 14.67 10.17
N HIS A 72 4.51 13.91 9.18
CA HIS A 72 3.27 13.13 9.25
C HIS A 72 3.30 11.99 8.24
N THR A 73 2.33 11.09 8.37
CA THR A 73 2.07 10.02 7.40
C THR A 73 0.69 10.22 6.76
N GLU A 74 0.59 9.97 5.46
CA GLU A 74 -0.69 9.83 4.75
C GLU A 74 -0.93 8.35 4.42
N LEU A 75 -2.19 7.90 4.57
CA LEU A 75 -2.65 6.56 4.29
C LEU A 75 -3.79 6.64 3.29
N ASP A 76 -3.73 5.88 2.19
CA ASP A 76 -4.76 5.86 1.17
C ASP A 76 -4.76 4.55 0.35
N CYS A 77 -5.75 4.39 -0.53
CA CYS A 77 -5.70 3.46 -1.66
C CYS A 77 -5.07 4.18 -2.85
N SER A 78 -4.35 3.46 -3.69
CA SER A 78 -3.81 4.04 -4.92
C SER A 78 -3.86 3.04 -6.05
N ASP A 79 -4.37 3.48 -7.21
CA ASP A 79 -4.30 2.75 -8.49
C ASP A 79 -2.88 2.76 -9.09
N HIS A 80 -2.00 3.59 -8.53
CA HIS A 80 -0.58 3.70 -8.90
C HIS A 80 0.26 3.84 -7.64
N CYS A 81 0.68 2.71 -7.06
CA CYS A 81 1.54 2.65 -5.89
C CYS A 81 2.87 2.03 -6.27
N LEU A 82 3.93 2.81 -6.15
CA LEU A 82 5.30 2.36 -6.35
C LEU A 82 6.10 2.69 -5.09
N PRO A 83 6.84 1.72 -4.52
CA PRO A 83 7.70 1.98 -3.38
C PRO A 83 8.89 2.82 -3.83
N VAL A 84 8.92 4.09 -3.43
CA VAL A 84 9.93 5.06 -3.84
C VAL A 84 10.21 6.03 -2.70
N SER A 85 11.42 6.58 -2.67
CA SER A 85 11.76 7.70 -1.81
C SER A 85 12.38 8.80 -2.65
N PHE A 86 11.86 10.02 -2.55
CA PHE A 86 12.39 11.17 -3.29
C PHE A 86 12.37 12.45 -2.44
N HIS A 87 13.10 13.45 -2.91
CA HIS A 87 13.21 14.76 -2.28
C HIS A 87 12.55 15.82 -3.17
N LEU A 88 11.83 16.74 -2.54
CA LEU A 88 11.22 17.92 -3.15
C LEU A 88 11.61 19.14 -2.31
N GLY A 89 12.73 19.78 -2.67
CA GLY A 89 13.32 20.85 -1.86
C GLY A 89 13.65 20.38 -0.44
N ALA A 90 13.15 21.08 0.58
CA ALA A 90 13.32 20.73 1.99
C ALA A 90 12.34 19.63 2.47
N MET A 91 11.68 18.90 1.57
CA MET A 91 10.77 17.82 1.89
C MET A 91 11.30 16.49 1.35
N LYS A 92 11.22 15.43 2.15
CA LYS A 92 11.46 14.04 1.71
C LYS A 92 10.15 13.29 1.83
N ILE A 93 9.81 12.54 0.79
CA ILE A 93 8.60 11.71 0.73
C ILE A 93 9.05 10.27 0.52
N SER A 94 8.63 9.38 1.42
CA SER A 94 8.87 7.93 1.33
C SER A 94 7.54 7.21 1.19
N THR A 95 7.35 6.52 0.06
CA THR A 95 6.15 5.79 -0.29
C THR A 95 6.37 4.29 -0.09
N PHE A 96 5.41 3.63 0.56
CA PHE A 96 5.34 2.18 0.74
C PHE A 96 3.99 1.67 0.24
N CYS A 97 3.98 0.44 -0.28
CA CYS A 97 2.80 -0.19 -0.88
C CYS A 97 2.62 -1.60 -0.31
N CYS A 98 1.40 -2.00 -0.02
CA CYS A 98 1.06 -3.35 0.45
C CYS A 98 -0.29 -3.81 -0.09
N LYS A 99 -0.52 -5.12 -0.15
CA LYS A 99 -1.78 -5.73 -0.61
C LYS A 99 -2.00 -7.10 0.02
N GLY A 100 -3.22 -7.63 -0.06
CA GLY A 100 -3.55 -9.00 0.35
C GLY A 100 -3.77 -9.19 1.85
N ARG A 101 -3.74 -8.10 2.64
CA ARG A 101 -4.08 -8.11 4.06
C ARG A 101 -4.80 -6.80 4.40
N ASP A 102 -5.96 -6.92 5.03
CA ASP A 102 -6.74 -5.76 5.46
C ASP A 102 -5.93 -4.87 6.42
N PHE A 103 -6.06 -3.57 6.19
CA PHE A 103 -5.38 -2.49 6.88
C PHE A 103 -3.85 -2.65 6.91
N CYS A 104 -3.25 -3.28 5.88
CA CYS A 104 -1.80 -3.48 5.83
C CYS A 104 -1.01 -2.16 5.83
N ASN A 105 -1.60 -1.05 5.37
CA ASN A 105 -0.99 0.28 5.38
C ASN A 105 -1.04 0.95 6.76
N ARG A 106 -1.73 0.35 7.73
CA ARG A 106 -1.66 0.78 9.12
C ARG A 106 -0.27 0.44 9.64
N TYR A 107 0.53 1.50 9.80
CA TYR A 107 1.90 1.46 10.28
C TYR A 107 2.08 0.43 11.43
N GLN A 108 2.85 -0.65 11.19
CA GLN A 108 3.05 -1.74 12.16
C GLN A 108 4.17 -1.47 13.17
N GLY A 109 4.57 -0.22 13.39
CA GLY A 109 5.44 0.11 14.51
C GLY A 109 6.84 -0.50 14.45
N LYS A 110 7.44 -0.67 13.26
CA LYS A 110 8.91 -0.69 13.15
C LYS A 110 9.45 0.72 12.90
N GLY A 111 9.15 1.60 13.85
CA GLY A 111 9.84 2.87 14.06
C GLY A 111 11.21 2.65 14.71
N GLN A 112 12.05 1.85 14.07
CA GLN A 112 13.50 1.82 14.27
C GLN A 112 14.05 1.74 12.84
N GLU A 113 14.41 2.82 12.16
CA GLU A 113 15.42 3.79 12.59
C GLU A 113 14.90 5.24 12.63
N TRP A 114 14.43 5.68 13.79
CA TRP A 114 14.82 7.02 14.23
C TRP A 114 16.04 6.80 15.13
N LYS A 115 17.23 6.82 14.55
CA LYS A 115 18.46 6.99 15.33
C LYS A 115 18.83 8.48 15.28
N PRO A 116 18.62 9.23 16.38
CA PRO A 116 19.43 10.42 16.59
C PRO A 116 20.83 9.95 17.01
N ARG A 117 21.84 10.28 16.23
CA ARG A 117 23.19 10.59 16.73
C ARG A 117 23.67 11.82 16.01
#